data_AF-A0A9E1MZC4-F1
#
_entry.id   AF-A0A9E1MZC4-F1
#
_cell.length_a   1.000
_cell.length_b   1.000
_cell.length_c   1.000
_cell.angle_alpha   90.00
_cell.angle_beta   90.00
_cell.angle_gamma   90.00
#
_symmetry.space_group_name_H-M   'P 1'
#
loop_
_entity.id
_entity.type
_entity.pdbx_description
1 polymer ?
#
loop_
_entity_poly.entity_id
_entity_poly.type
_entity_poly.pdbx_seq_one_letter_code
_entity_poly.pdbx_strand_id
1 'polypeptide(L)'
;MKTDSDLGTGTGEPSFVPGVTRAVQVAVDTGGCARLSNGRVVCWGNPTEPAQQVPSLKDATFIAAEAGRRCAVRRNGQVVCWNFHEPEPAPVPGLSDAIRIDVGSPFACAVDSNGQVRCWGKNIDGHLENRPGPLLGINVP
;
A
#
# COMPACT_ATOMS: atom_id res chain seq x y z
N MET A 1 11.97 26.11 -17.99
CA MET A 1 11.92 25.40 -16.69
C MET A 1 10.94 24.25 -16.84
N LYS A 2 11.41 23.01 -16.87
CA LYS A 2 10.55 21.82 -16.84
C LYS A 2 10.31 21.48 -15.37
N THR A 3 9.05 21.44 -14.95
CA THR A 3 8.66 20.99 -13.62
C THR A 3 8.67 19.47 -13.60
N ASP A 4 9.31 18.89 -12.58
CA ASP A 4 9.52 17.45 -12.35
C ASP A 4 8.22 16.70 -11.96
N SER A 5 7.06 17.12 -12.49
CA SER A 5 5.74 16.56 -12.17
C SER A 5 5.33 15.37 -13.03
N ASP A 6 6.03 15.12 -14.14
CA ASP A 6 5.57 14.17 -15.15
C ASP A 6 6.24 12.81 -14.96
N LEU A 7 5.73 12.03 -14.01
CA LEU A 7 5.82 10.58 -14.11
C LEU A 7 4.90 10.12 -15.24
N GLY A 8 5.41 10.22 -16.47
CA GLY A 8 4.74 9.75 -17.69
C GLY A 8 4.32 10.90 -18.60
N THR A 9 5.21 11.33 -19.49
CA THR A 9 4.93 12.28 -20.59
C THR A 9 4.09 11.68 -21.73
N GLY A 10 3.35 10.59 -21.49
CA GLY A 10 2.47 9.97 -22.51
C GLY A 10 3.19 9.36 -23.71
N THR A 11 4.53 9.23 -23.70
CA THR A 11 5.31 8.68 -24.82
C THR A 11 5.46 7.15 -24.78
N GLY A 12 5.05 6.49 -23.69
CA GLY A 12 5.20 5.04 -23.50
C GLY A 12 6.62 4.57 -23.18
N GLU A 13 7.60 5.50 -23.10
CA GLU A 13 8.98 5.17 -22.77
C GLU A 13 9.20 5.06 -21.25
N PRO A 14 9.97 4.06 -20.77
CA PRO A 14 10.32 3.97 -19.36
C PRO A 14 11.14 5.18 -18.89
N SER A 15 10.73 5.81 -17.80
CA SER A 15 11.46 6.91 -17.15
C SER A 15 11.74 6.59 -15.68
N PHE A 16 12.77 7.23 -15.12
CA PHE A 16 13.04 7.14 -13.68
C PHE A 16 11.96 7.88 -12.88
N VAL A 17 11.64 7.36 -11.70
CA VAL A 17 10.82 8.06 -10.70
C VAL A 17 11.76 8.90 -9.81
N PRO A 18 11.75 10.25 -9.89
CA PRO A 18 12.60 11.08 -9.06
C PRO A 18 12.36 10.82 -7.56
N GLY A 19 13.44 10.77 -6.77
CA GLY A 19 13.37 10.52 -5.33
C GLY A 19 13.23 9.05 -4.92
N VAL A 20 12.99 8.13 -5.86
CA VAL A 20 12.96 6.68 -5.58
C VAL A 20 14.32 6.07 -5.94
N THR A 21 15.11 5.72 -4.92
CA THR A 21 16.41 5.05 -5.09
C THR A 21 16.50 3.83 -4.17
N ARG A 22 17.24 2.79 -4.61
CA ARG A 22 17.40 1.54 -3.84
C ARG A 22 16.06 0.83 -3.54
N ALA A 23 15.11 0.94 -4.46
CA ALA A 23 13.86 0.19 -4.38
C ALA A 23 14.13 -1.32 -4.50
N VAL A 24 13.45 -2.10 -3.67
CA VAL A 24 13.55 -3.57 -3.65
C VAL A 24 12.20 -4.26 -3.88
N GLN A 25 11.13 -3.48 -3.95
CA GLN A 25 9.78 -3.94 -4.28
C GLN A 25 8.96 -2.75 -4.78
N VAL A 26 8.04 -3.01 -5.70
CA VAL A 26 7.04 -2.06 -6.18
C VAL A 26 5.63 -2.64 -6.01
N ALA A 27 4.65 -1.76 -5.80
CA ALA A 27 3.23 -2.07 -5.86
C ALA A 27 2.55 -0.96 -6.69
N VAL A 28 1.70 -1.34 -7.65
CA VAL A 28 1.18 -0.43 -8.70
C VAL A 28 -0.34 -0.53 -8.83
N ASP A 29 -0.98 0.61 -9.07
CA ASP A 29 -2.42 0.75 -9.35
C ASP A 29 -2.64 2.15 -10.00
N THR A 30 -3.50 3.01 -9.43
CA THR A 30 -3.66 4.43 -9.76
C THR A 30 -2.44 5.17 -9.19
N GLY A 31 -1.29 5.01 -9.85
CA GLY A 31 0.03 5.37 -9.33
C GLY A 31 0.83 4.16 -8.83
N GLY A 32 1.76 4.39 -7.90
CA GLY A 32 2.55 3.29 -7.35
C GLY A 32 3.27 3.65 -6.06
N CYS A 33 3.79 2.63 -5.39
CA CYS A 33 4.67 2.77 -4.24
C CYS A 33 5.88 1.84 -4.39
N ALA A 34 7.02 2.28 -3.90
CA ALA A 34 8.24 1.51 -3.82
C ALA A 34 8.67 1.36 -2.37
N ARG A 35 8.98 0.12 -1.98
CA ARG A 35 9.66 -0.17 -0.72
C ARG A 35 11.16 -0.11 -0.96
N LEU A 36 11.84 0.71 -0.18
CA LEU A 36 13.28 0.89 -0.26
C LEU A 36 13.99 -0.15 0.61
N SER A 37 15.26 -0.42 0.31
CA SER A 37 16.08 -1.39 1.06
C SER A 37 16.21 -1.08 2.57
N ASN A 38 15.97 0.17 2.98
CA ASN A 38 16.01 0.61 4.37
C ASN A 38 14.65 0.50 5.10
N GLY A 39 13.60 0.03 4.43
CA GLY A 39 12.26 -0.13 4.99
C GLY A 39 11.34 1.10 4.86
N ARG A 40 11.82 2.21 4.28
CA ARG A 40 10.96 3.36 3.93
C ARG A 40 10.11 3.01 2.70
N VAL A 41 8.94 3.64 2.60
CA VAL A 41 8.06 3.54 1.44
C VAL A 41 7.90 4.92 0.80
N VAL A 42 8.05 4.98 -0.52
CA VAL A 42 7.85 6.19 -1.32
C VAL A 42 6.75 5.92 -2.33
N CYS A 43 5.72 6.76 -2.38
CA CYS A 43 4.56 6.62 -3.26
C CYS A 43 4.48 7.77 -4.26
N TRP A 44 3.91 7.51 -5.43
CA TRP A 44 3.76 8.45 -6.53
C TRP A 44 2.44 8.23 -7.28
N GLY A 45 2.17 9.11 -8.25
CA GLY A 45 1.02 9.02 -9.16
C GLY A 45 -0.07 10.06 -8.92
N ASN A 46 0.10 10.97 -7.96
CA ASN A 46 -0.72 12.19 -7.90
C ASN A 46 -0.13 13.22 -8.89
N PRO A 47 -0.86 13.65 -9.92
CA PRO A 47 -0.33 14.57 -10.93
C PRO A 47 0.15 15.92 -10.35
N THR A 48 -0.36 16.31 -9.19
CA THR A 48 -0.03 17.58 -8.55
C THR A 48 1.02 17.46 -7.46
N GLU A 49 1.52 16.25 -7.17
CA GLU A 49 2.47 16.02 -6.09
C GLU A 49 3.65 15.16 -6.55
N PRO A 50 4.89 15.52 -6.19
CA PRO A 50 6.03 14.66 -6.48
C PRO A 50 5.92 13.34 -5.71
N ALA A 51 6.81 12.38 -6.02
CA ALA A 51 6.89 11.16 -5.22
C ALA A 51 7.20 11.50 -3.75
N GLN A 52 6.36 11.02 -2.83
CA GLN A 52 6.43 11.35 -1.41
C GLN A 52 6.73 10.13 -0.54
N GLN A 53 7.54 10.36 0.49
CA GLN A 53 7.76 9.45 1.60
C GLN A 53 6.47 9.25 2.40
N VAL A 54 6.13 8.00 2.74
CA VAL A 54 5.14 7.72 3.82
C VAL A 54 5.83 7.95 5.17
N PRO A 55 5.52 9.02 5.94
CA PRO A 55 6.39 9.46 7.05
C PRO A 55 6.41 8.49 8.24
N SER A 56 5.28 7.87 8.55
CA SER A 56 5.11 6.95 9.67
C SER A 56 5.60 5.51 9.39
N LEU A 57 5.91 5.20 8.12
CA LEU A 57 6.36 3.87 7.69
C LEU A 57 7.86 3.85 7.36
N LYS A 58 8.66 3.31 8.29
CA LYS A 58 10.14 3.31 8.22
C LYS A 58 10.77 1.91 8.27
N ASP A 59 9.94 0.89 8.41
CA ASP A 59 10.32 -0.48 8.71
C ASP A 59 9.49 -1.50 7.91
N ALA A 60 8.98 -1.11 6.75
CA ALA A 60 8.25 -2.01 5.86
C ALA A 60 9.14 -3.16 5.36
N THR A 61 8.61 -4.37 5.40
CA THR A 61 9.20 -5.60 4.86
C THR A 61 8.46 -6.12 3.64
N PHE A 62 7.23 -5.66 3.41
CA PHE A 62 6.44 -5.97 2.22
C PHE A 62 5.44 -4.85 1.91
N ILE A 63 5.07 -4.65 0.65
CA ILE A 63 4.00 -3.73 0.23
C ILE A 63 3.10 -4.37 -0.85
N ALA A 64 1.84 -3.97 -0.88
CA ALA A 64 0.85 -4.33 -1.91
C ALA A 64 -0.13 -3.17 -2.14
N ALA A 65 -0.69 -3.06 -3.34
CA ALA A 65 -1.64 -2.00 -3.68
C ALA A 65 -2.60 -2.46 -4.78
N GLU A 66 -3.89 -2.12 -4.62
CA GLU A 66 -4.94 -2.31 -5.64
C GLU A 66 -6.12 -1.36 -5.34
N ALA A 67 -6.77 -0.81 -6.38
CA ALA A 67 -7.97 0.02 -6.28
C ALA A 67 -7.85 1.19 -5.29
N GLY A 68 -6.69 1.87 -5.29
CA GLY A 68 -6.35 2.97 -4.40
C GLY A 68 -6.02 2.55 -2.96
N ARG A 69 -6.22 1.29 -2.58
CA ARG A 69 -5.79 0.76 -1.28
C ARG A 69 -4.33 0.37 -1.35
N ARG A 70 -3.57 0.75 -0.33
CA ARG A 70 -2.15 0.44 -0.17
C ARG A 70 -1.95 -0.19 1.19
N CYS A 71 -1.22 -1.30 1.26
CA CYS A 71 -0.90 -1.94 2.51
C CYS A 71 0.58 -2.30 2.59
N ALA A 72 1.09 -2.37 3.82
CA ALA A 72 2.45 -2.78 4.10
C ALA A 72 2.49 -3.73 5.30
N VAL A 73 3.43 -4.68 5.25
CA VAL A 73 3.85 -5.47 6.40
C VAL A 73 5.06 -4.77 7.01
N ARG A 74 5.05 -4.54 8.32
CA ARG A 74 6.17 -3.98 9.09
C ARG A 74 7.09 -5.09 9.58
N ARG A 75 8.31 -4.73 9.99
CA ARG A 75 9.32 -5.67 10.50
C ARG A 75 8.86 -6.44 11.73
N ASN A 76 7.97 -5.85 12.53
CA ASN A 76 7.35 -6.50 13.69
C ASN A 76 6.15 -7.39 13.35
N GLY A 77 5.85 -7.63 12.06
CA GLY A 77 4.71 -8.43 11.61
C GLY A 77 3.37 -7.69 11.56
N GLN A 78 3.31 -6.43 12.00
CA GLN A 78 2.08 -5.63 11.91
C GLN A 78 1.76 -5.31 10.46
N VAL A 79 0.49 -5.49 10.09
CA VAL A 79 -0.06 -4.97 8.83
C VAL A 79 -0.57 -3.55 9.05
N VAL A 80 -0.22 -2.63 8.17
CA VAL A 80 -0.80 -1.29 8.09
C VAL A 80 -1.36 -1.04 6.69
N CYS A 81 -2.49 -0.35 6.58
CA CYS A 81 -3.12 0.01 5.30
C CYS A 81 -3.53 1.48 5.28
N TRP A 82 -3.53 2.07 4.08
CA TRP A 82 -3.93 3.45 3.82
C TRP A 82 -4.51 3.59 2.42
N ASN A 83 -5.09 4.75 2.12
CA ASN A 83 -5.67 5.05 0.82
C ASN A 83 -4.76 5.97 0.01
N PHE A 84 -4.95 5.96 -1.30
CA PHE A 84 -4.20 6.82 -2.22
C PHE A 84 -4.24 8.31 -1.82
N HIS A 85 -5.43 8.79 -1.45
CA HIS A 85 -5.70 10.19 -1.08
C HIS A 85 -5.45 10.49 0.40
N GLU A 86 -5.20 9.48 1.23
CA GLU A 86 -5.04 9.60 2.68
C GLU A 86 -3.81 8.79 3.08
N PRO A 87 -2.61 9.39 3.05
CA PRO A 87 -1.35 8.66 3.16
C PRO A 87 -1.02 8.21 4.59
N GLU A 88 -1.94 8.35 5.55
CA GLU A 88 -1.72 7.93 6.93
C GLU A 88 -2.01 6.43 7.09
N PRO A 89 -0.98 5.59 7.33
CA PRO A 89 -1.15 4.15 7.57
C PRO A 89 -1.84 3.87 8.89
N ALA A 90 -2.96 3.15 8.82
CA ALA A 90 -3.65 2.62 9.98
C ALA A 90 -3.33 1.13 10.17
N PRO A 91 -3.11 0.67 11.41
CA PRO A 91 -2.90 -0.76 11.68
C PRO A 91 -4.15 -1.58 11.39
N VAL A 92 -3.94 -2.82 10.96
CA VAL A 92 -4.99 -3.85 10.86
C VAL A 92 -4.91 -4.77 12.10
N PRO A 93 -5.75 -4.55 13.12
CA PRO A 93 -5.88 -5.42 14.29
C PRO A 93 -6.00 -6.90 13.98
N GLY A 94 -5.46 -7.71 14.89
CA GLY A 94 -5.43 -9.17 14.76
C GLY A 94 -4.35 -9.71 13.80
N LEU A 95 -3.56 -8.84 13.15
CA LEU A 95 -2.44 -9.22 12.29
C LEU A 95 -1.13 -8.62 12.80
N SER A 96 -0.38 -9.40 13.57
CA SER A 96 0.90 -8.98 14.18
C SER A 96 2.08 -9.89 13.84
N ASP A 97 1.89 -10.91 13.01
CA ASP A 97 2.91 -11.89 12.62
C ASP A 97 2.90 -12.14 11.10
N ALA A 98 2.38 -11.19 10.32
CA ALA A 98 2.33 -11.27 8.87
C ALA A 98 3.74 -11.20 8.27
N ILE A 99 3.97 -11.98 7.20
CA ILE A 99 5.22 -11.97 6.40
C ILE A 99 4.99 -11.55 4.96
N ARG A 100 3.73 -11.62 4.49
CA ARG A 100 3.28 -11.21 3.16
C ARG A 100 1.86 -10.66 3.25
N ILE A 101 1.53 -9.80 2.30
CA ILE A 101 0.17 -9.29 2.11
C ILE A 101 -0.07 -9.14 0.62
N ASP A 102 -1.30 -9.39 0.21
CA ASP A 102 -1.82 -9.01 -1.09
C ASP A 102 -3.18 -8.32 -0.94
N VAL A 103 -3.52 -7.46 -1.88
CA VAL A 103 -4.71 -6.61 -1.83
C VAL A 103 -5.49 -6.81 -3.10
N GLY A 104 -6.79 -7.08 -2.96
CA GLY A 104 -7.77 -7.14 -4.04
C GLY A 104 -8.77 -5.98 -3.97
N SER A 105 -9.53 -5.77 -5.05
CA SER A 105 -10.54 -4.70 -5.15
C SER A 105 -11.55 -4.67 -3.98
N PRO A 106 -12.07 -5.80 -3.43
CA PRO A 106 -12.89 -5.74 -2.23
C PRO A 106 -12.28 -6.43 -0.99
N PHE A 107 -11.14 -7.13 -1.09
CA PHE A 107 -10.54 -7.88 0.02
C PHE A 107 -9.02 -7.67 0.13
N ALA A 108 -8.41 -8.17 1.20
CA ALA A 108 -6.97 -8.31 1.34
C ALA A 108 -6.67 -9.61 2.08
N CYS A 109 -5.52 -10.21 1.81
CA CYS A 109 -5.09 -11.45 2.43
C CYS A 109 -3.65 -11.31 2.92
N ALA A 110 -3.37 -11.78 4.12
CA ALA A 110 -2.04 -11.85 4.69
C ALA A 110 -1.63 -13.31 4.93
N VAL A 111 -0.34 -13.60 4.72
CA VAL A 111 0.28 -14.86 5.14
C VAL A 111 1.03 -14.59 6.42
N ASP A 112 0.76 -15.37 7.46
CA ASP A 112 1.49 -15.28 8.72
C ASP A 112 2.78 -16.11 8.73
N SER A 113 3.57 -15.95 9.79
CA SER A 113 4.85 -16.65 9.96
C SER A 113 4.74 -18.18 10.05
N ASN A 114 3.54 -18.70 10.32
CA ASN A 114 3.24 -20.13 10.33
C ASN A 114 2.72 -20.63 8.97
N GLY A 115 2.64 -19.75 7.96
CA GLY A 115 2.12 -20.07 6.64
C GLY A 115 0.59 -20.11 6.56
N GLN A 116 -0.14 -19.63 7.58
CA GLN A 116 -1.60 -19.55 7.51
C GLN A 116 -2.02 -18.29 6.77
N VAL A 117 -3.15 -18.37 6.07
CA VAL A 117 -3.72 -17.25 5.31
C VAL A 117 -4.90 -16.67 6.08
N ARG A 118 -4.92 -15.35 6.25
CA ARG A 118 -6.04 -14.61 6.83
C ARG A 118 -6.50 -13.56 5.83
N CYS A 119 -7.74 -13.65 5.39
CA CYS A 119 -8.33 -12.70 4.46
C CYS A 119 -9.43 -11.88 5.15
N TRP A 120 -9.58 -10.61 4.75
CA TRP A 120 -10.61 -9.70 5.26
C TRP A 120 -11.11 -8.78 4.14
N GLY A 121 -12.31 -8.23 4.31
CA GLY A 121 -12.96 -7.35 3.34
C GLY A 121 -14.29 -7.91 2.83
N LYS A 122 -14.88 -7.24 1.84
CA LYS A 122 -16.15 -7.69 1.25
C LYS A 122 -15.86 -8.77 0.20
N ASN A 123 -16.65 -9.85 0.24
CA ASN A 123 -16.70 -10.96 -0.74
C ASN A 123 -15.59 -12.02 -0.69
N ILE A 124 -15.77 -12.99 0.20
CA ILE A 124 -15.28 -14.38 0.03
C ILE A 124 -16.33 -15.34 0.65
N ASP A 125 -17.55 -15.35 0.10
CA ASP A 125 -18.63 -16.31 0.44
C ASP A 125 -19.64 -15.96 1.56
N GLY A 126 -19.94 -14.67 1.75
CA GLY A 126 -21.14 -14.25 2.49
C GLY A 126 -21.10 -14.38 4.02
N HIS A 127 -19.98 -14.82 4.59
CA HIS A 127 -19.70 -14.71 6.01
C HIS A 127 -18.30 -14.13 6.20
N LEU A 128 -18.25 -12.89 6.70
CA LEU A 128 -17.40 -12.46 7.82
C LEU A 128 -17.39 -10.92 7.84
N GLU A 129 -18.18 -10.36 8.75
CA GLU A 129 -17.77 -9.14 9.43
C GLU A 129 -16.96 -9.56 10.65
N ASN A 130 -15.69 -9.19 10.72
CA ASN A 130 -15.28 -8.32 11.81
C ASN A 130 -14.01 -7.54 11.47
N ARG A 131 -14.16 -6.23 11.44
CA ARG A 131 -13.19 -5.26 10.93
C ARG A 131 -11.96 -5.17 11.82
N PRO A 132 -10.91 -4.58 11.24
CA PRO A 132 -10.50 -3.37 11.92
C PRO A 132 -10.24 -2.20 10.97
N GLY A 133 -10.97 -1.12 11.19
CA GLY A 133 -10.90 0.11 10.39
C GLY A 133 -9.71 1.01 10.74
N PRO A 134 -9.58 2.18 10.07
CA PRO A 134 -10.58 2.82 9.22
C PRO A 134 -10.31 2.59 7.72
N LEU A 135 -11.26 1.94 7.04
CA LEU A 135 -11.55 2.23 5.65
C LEU A 135 -12.71 3.23 5.68
N LEU A 136 -12.44 4.49 5.38
CA LEU A 136 -13.47 5.54 5.44
C LEU A 136 -14.61 5.26 4.45
N GLY A 137 -15.82 5.18 5.02
CA GLY A 137 -17.06 5.75 4.47
C GLY A 137 -17.43 5.51 3.01
N ILE A 138 -18.19 4.43 2.76
CA ILE A 138 -19.35 4.41 1.87
C ILE A 138 -20.43 3.67 2.69
N ASN A 139 -21.58 4.21 3.09
CA ASN A 139 -22.29 5.46 2.82
C ASN A 139 -23.19 5.78 4.04
N VAL A 140 -23.59 7.04 4.18
CA VAL A 140 -24.80 7.53 4.88
C VAL A 140 -26.03 6.82 4.26
N PRO A 141 -27.13 6.48 4.98
CA PRO A 141 -27.64 6.95 6.28
C PRO A 141 -27.65 5.91 7.42
#